data_AF-A0A0A2X263-F1
#
_entry.id   AF-A0A0A2X263-F1
#
_cell.length_a   1.000
_cell.length_b   1.000
_cell.length_c   1.000
_cell.angle_alpha   90.00
_cell.angle_beta   90.00
_cell.angle_gamma   90.00
#
_symmetry.space_group_name_H-M   'P 1'
#
loop_
_entity.id
_entity.type
_entity.pdbx_description
1 polymer ?
#
loop_
_entity_poly.entity_id
_entity_poly.type
_entity_poly.pdbx_seq_one_letter_code
_entity_poly.pdbx_strand_id
1 'polypeptide(L)'
;MFVVGLGILALAATSASMREARSREDAAQAVVVSNVASALWSAAERDRQALREYRRKVAVHSAAMDPKRIAEPEGASKARDAVDRFRAACAELAAARNASDMELLRQVDARSGGERTKQVREALERIDAHAQRMRENQRTQADALYALVTFLSSREGRISFDNRGPLFRDDADLAEYNRLAQEARALAAEETRLADGIELATRNEFARLARP
;
A
#
# COMPACT_ATOMS: atom_id res chain seq x y z
N MET A 1 -4.04 -16.63 71.92
CA MET A 1 -4.18 -17.27 70.59
C MET A 1 -5.10 -16.53 69.60
N PHE A 2 -5.74 -15.40 69.94
CA PHE A 2 -6.65 -14.69 69.02
C PHE A 2 -5.99 -13.75 68.00
N VAL A 3 -4.77 -13.25 68.26
CA VAL A 3 -4.10 -12.25 67.41
C VAL A 3 -3.50 -12.86 66.12
N VAL A 4 -3.08 -14.13 66.18
CA VAL A 4 -2.47 -14.83 65.03
C VAL A 4 -3.51 -15.20 63.96
N GLY A 5 -4.74 -15.54 64.37
CA GLY A 5 -5.84 -15.86 63.44
C GLY A 5 -6.33 -14.66 62.62
N LEU A 6 -6.33 -13.46 63.22
CA LEU A 6 -6.68 -12.21 62.55
C LEU A 6 -5.65 -11.79 61.48
N GLY A 7 -4.35 -12.03 61.75
CA GLY A 7 -3.29 -11.75 60.78
C GLY A 7 -3.37 -12.60 59.51
N ILE A 8 -3.71 -13.89 59.65
CA ILE A 8 -3.86 -14.82 58.52
C ILE A 8 -5.07 -14.47 57.65
N LEU A 9 -6.20 -14.08 58.27
CA LEU A 9 -7.40 -13.61 57.56
C LEU A 9 -7.16 -12.31 56.79
N ALA A 10 -6.41 -11.36 57.36
CA ALA A 10 -6.06 -10.11 56.69
C ALA A 10 -5.11 -10.32 55.49
N LEU A 11 -4.14 -11.24 55.60
CA LEU A 11 -3.24 -11.64 54.52
C LEU A 11 -3.96 -12.42 53.41
N ALA A 12 -4.93 -13.25 53.75
CA ALA A 12 -5.78 -13.95 52.78
C ALA A 12 -6.70 -12.97 52.02
N ALA A 13 -7.25 -11.97 52.70
CA ALA A 13 -8.08 -10.95 52.07
C ALA A 13 -7.28 -10.04 51.12
N THR A 14 -6.07 -9.62 51.51
CA THR A 14 -5.18 -8.83 50.64
C THR A 14 -4.63 -9.62 49.45
N SER A 15 -4.35 -10.91 49.61
CA SER A 15 -3.92 -11.76 48.50
C SER A 15 -5.06 -12.08 47.52
N ALA A 16 -6.29 -12.26 48.02
CA ALA A 16 -7.48 -12.38 47.18
C ALA A 16 -7.76 -11.08 46.40
N SER A 17 -7.69 -9.91 47.06
CA SER A 17 -7.89 -8.63 46.38
C SER A 17 -6.79 -8.33 45.35
N MET A 18 -5.54 -8.71 45.59
CA MET A 18 -4.46 -8.59 44.60
C MET A 18 -4.67 -9.51 43.39
N ARG A 19 -5.16 -10.74 43.58
CA ARG A 19 -5.51 -11.63 42.46
C ARG A 19 -6.66 -11.09 41.64
N GLU A 20 -7.67 -10.54 42.30
CA GLU A 20 -8.83 -9.98 41.62
C GLU A 20 -8.48 -8.69 40.87
N ALA A 21 -7.62 -7.84 41.44
CA ALA A 21 -7.07 -6.66 40.77
C ALA A 21 -6.26 -7.06 39.51
N ARG A 22 -5.36 -8.04 39.62
CA ARG A 22 -4.61 -8.57 38.46
C ARG A 22 -5.52 -9.16 37.39
N SER A 23 -6.53 -9.92 37.78
CA SER A 23 -7.53 -10.47 36.84
C SER A 23 -8.30 -9.37 36.10
N ARG A 24 -8.65 -8.27 36.78
CA ARG A 24 -9.30 -7.11 36.15
C ARG A 24 -8.37 -6.33 35.23
N GLU A 25 -7.10 -6.18 35.61
CA GLU A 25 -6.07 -5.57 34.77
C GLU A 25 -5.82 -6.41 33.51
N ASP A 26 -5.70 -7.73 33.64
CA ASP A 26 -5.54 -8.66 32.52
C ASP A 26 -6.76 -8.62 31.58
N ALA A 27 -7.98 -8.57 32.14
CA ALA A 27 -9.21 -8.44 31.37
C ALA A 27 -9.29 -7.09 30.64
N ALA A 28 -8.94 -5.98 31.30
CA ALA A 28 -8.89 -4.66 30.67
C ALA A 28 -7.85 -4.61 29.54
N GLN A 29 -6.68 -5.19 29.76
CA GLN A 29 -5.62 -5.29 28.75
C GLN A 29 -6.08 -6.13 27.55
N ALA A 30 -6.76 -7.26 27.78
CA ALA A 30 -7.31 -8.08 26.70
C ALA A 30 -8.33 -7.33 25.84
N VAL A 31 -9.20 -6.51 26.45
CA VAL A 31 -10.16 -5.67 25.72
C VAL A 31 -9.44 -4.62 24.88
N VAL A 32 -8.41 -3.96 25.43
CA VAL A 32 -7.60 -2.98 24.70
C VAL A 32 -6.93 -3.62 23.49
N VAL A 33 -6.27 -4.77 23.67
CA VAL A 33 -5.60 -5.50 22.58
C VAL A 33 -6.61 -5.92 21.51
N SER A 34 -7.78 -6.40 21.90
CA SER A 34 -8.86 -6.77 20.97
C SER A 34 -9.35 -5.58 20.14
N ASN A 35 -9.54 -4.42 20.77
CA ASN A 35 -9.96 -3.19 20.10
C ASN A 35 -8.92 -2.69 19.09
N VAL A 36 -7.62 -2.75 19.45
CA VAL A 36 -6.52 -2.40 18.54
C VAL A 36 -6.48 -3.38 17.36
N ALA A 37 -6.54 -4.68 17.61
CA ALA A 37 -6.51 -5.71 16.57
C ALA A 37 -7.67 -5.53 15.56
N SER A 38 -8.87 -5.21 16.05
CA SER A 38 -10.04 -4.92 15.19
C SER A 38 -9.84 -3.68 14.31
N ALA A 39 -9.27 -2.61 14.87
CA ALA A 39 -8.96 -1.38 14.13
C ALA A 39 -7.89 -1.64 13.04
N LEU A 40 -6.83 -2.38 13.39
CA LEU A 40 -5.76 -2.78 12.48
C LEU A 40 -6.29 -3.63 11.32
N TRP A 41 -7.15 -4.61 11.61
CA TRP A 41 -7.79 -5.43 10.57
C TRP A 41 -8.64 -4.58 9.61
N SER A 42 -9.42 -3.65 10.16
CA SER A 42 -10.27 -2.76 9.37
C SER A 42 -9.44 -1.83 8.46
N ALA A 43 -8.29 -1.36 8.94
CA ALA A 43 -7.35 -0.56 8.14
C ALA A 43 -6.74 -1.38 6.99
N ALA A 44 -6.29 -2.61 7.28
CA ALA A 44 -5.74 -3.50 6.26
C ALA A 44 -6.76 -3.81 5.15
N GLU A 45 -8.05 -3.97 5.48
CA GLU A 45 -9.08 -4.24 4.46
C GLU A 45 -9.38 -3.03 3.59
N ARG A 46 -9.40 -1.80 4.16
CA ARG A 46 -9.51 -0.56 3.36
C ARG A 46 -8.35 -0.43 2.38
N ASP A 47 -7.14 -0.71 2.83
CA ASP A 47 -5.94 -0.67 1.97
C ASP A 47 -5.99 -1.68 0.84
N ARG A 48 -6.45 -2.92 1.11
CA ARG A 48 -6.69 -3.93 0.07
C ARG A 48 -7.74 -3.48 -0.94
N GLN A 49 -8.84 -2.89 -0.46
CA GLN A 49 -9.88 -2.37 -1.33
C GLN A 49 -9.36 -1.23 -2.22
N ALA A 50 -8.60 -0.29 -1.67
CA ALA A 50 -7.97 0.79 -2.41
C ALA A 50 -7.01 0.25 -3.49
N LEU A 51 -6.18 -0.76 -3.16
CA LEU A 51 -5.28 -1.39 -4.12
C LEU A 51 -6.03 -2.12 -5.25
N ARG A 52 -7.14 -2.80 -4.94
CA ARG A 52 -7.99 -3.44 -5.96
C ARG A 52 -8.59 -2.42 -6.92
N GLU A 53 -9.13 -1.32 -6.39
CA GLU A 53 -9.70 -0.26 -7.22
C GLU A 53 -8.64 0.42 -8.08
N TYR A 54 -7.47 0.69 -7.53
CA TYR A 54 -6.31 1.15 -8.28
C TYR A 54 -5.97 0.22 -9.46
N ARG A 55 -5.78 -1.09 -9.19
CA ARG A 55 -5.46 -2.08 -10.22
C ARG A 55 -6.53 -2.15 -11.31
N ARG A 56 -7.80 -2.01 -10.93
CA ARG A 56 -8.93 -1.95 -11.88
C ARG A 56 -8.83 -0.72 -12.79
N LYS A 57 -8.57 0.47 -12.25
CA LYS A 57 -8.40 1.71 -13.04
C LYS A 57 -7.23 1.59 -14.01
N VAL A 58 -6.07 1.13 -13.53
CA VAL A 58 -4.87 0.94 -14.38
C VAL A 58 -5.13 -0.04 -15.53
N ALA A 59 -5.85 -1.14 -15.27
CA ALA A 59 -6.21 -2.11 -16.30
C ALA A 59 -7.10 -1.53 -17.41
N VAL A 60 -7.94 -0.53 -17.10
CA VAL A 60 -8.75 0.16 -18.11
C VAL A 60 -7.89 1.06 -19.00
N HIS A 61 -6.87 1.70 -18.44
CA HIS A 61 -6.02 2.65 -19.16
C HIS A 61 -4.91 1.96 -19.99
N SER A 62 -4.51 0.75 -19.61
CA SER A 62 -3.44 0.01 -20.30
C SER A 62 -3.75 -0.29 -21.77
N ALA A 63 -5.04 -0.43 -22.14
CA ALA A 63 -5.44 -0.66 -23.53
C ALA A 63 -5.17 0.53 -24.46
N ALA A 64 -5.03 1.75 -23.93
CA ALA A 64 -4.61 2.92 -24.70
C ALA A 64 -3.08 3.00 -24.88
N MET A 65 -2.33 2.21 -24.12
CA MET A 65 -0.86 2.12 -24.19
C MET A 65 -0.36 1.05 -25.17
N ASP A 66 -1.27 0.45 -25.95
CA ASP A 66 -0.90 -0.46 -27.05
C ASP A 66 -0.09 0.32 -28.10
N PRO A 67 1.16 -0.09 -28.41
CA PRO A 67 1.99 0.58 -29.41
C PRO A 67 1.31 0.78 -30.76
N LYS A 68 0.47 -0.17 -31.20
CA LYS A 68 -0.27 -0.08 -32.46
C LYS A 68 -1.30 1.04 -32.41
N ARG A 69 -2.03 1.15 -31.30
CA ARG A 69 -3.03 2.21 -31.09
C ARG A 69 -2.38 3.58 -30.92
N ILE A 70 -1.22 3.65 -30.29
CA ILE A 70 -0.47 4.92 -30.13
C ILE A 70 -0.10 5.52 -31.50
N ALA A 71 0.22 4.67 -32.48
CA ALA A 71 0.60 5.08 -33.82
C ALA A 71 -0.59 5.37 -34.76
N GLU A 72 -1.83 5.20 -34.31
CA GLU A 72 -3.03 5.59 -35.06
C GLU A 72 -3.29 7.11 -34.94
N PRO A 73 -4.06 7.71 -35.88
CA PRO A 73 -4.53 9.08 -35.73
C PRO A 73 -5.24 9.28 -34.39
N GLU A 74 -4.88 10.34 -33.66
CA GLU A 74 -5.33 10.63 -32.28
C GLU A 74 -4.85 9.64 -31.19
N GLY A 75 -4.20 8.54 -31.57
CA GLY A 75 -3.72 7.50 -30.66
C GLY A 75 -2.77 8.03 -29.59
N ALA A 76 -1.81 8.87 -30.01
CA ALA A 76 -0.88 9.54 -29.11
C ALA A 76 -1.59 10.43 -28.08
N SER A 77 -2.67 11.12 -28.45
CA SER A 77 -3.44 11.94 -27.50
C SER A 77 -4.13 11.06 -26.46
N LYS A 78 -4.80 9.98 -26.90
CA LYS A 78 -5.47 9.02 -26.01
C LYS A 78 -4.48 8.34 -25.05
N ALA A 79 -3.27 8.07 -25.51
CA ALA A 79 -2.22 7.46 -24.69
C ALA A 79 -1.65 8.45 -23.66
N ARG A 80 -1.46 9.73 -24.02
CA ARG A 80 -1.09 10.78 -23.05
C ARG A 80 -2.17 10.93 -21.97
N ASP A 81 -3.45 10.99 -22.36
CA ASP A 81 -4.57 11.02 -21.42
C ASP A 81 -4.56 9.79 -20.49
N ALA A 82 -4.21 8.61 -21.02
CA ALA A 82 -4.10 7.39 -20.22
C ALA A 82 -2.96 7.46 -19.19
N VAL A 83 -1.82 8.07 -19.54
CA VAL A 83 -0.72 8.32 -18.59
C VAL A 83 -1.16 9.31 -17.50
N ASP A 84 -1.90 10.35 -17.84
CA ASP A 84 -2.40 11.30 -16.82
C ASP A 84 -3.46 10.67 -15.91
N ARG A 85 -4.33 9.81 -16.45
CA ARG A 85 -5.25 9.01 -15.64
C ARG A 85 -4.52 8.00 -14.75
N PHE A 86 -3.43 7.42 -15.23
CA PHE A 86 -2.55 6.58 -14.41
C PHE A 86 -1.96 7.37 -13.23
N ARG A 87 -1.40 8.56 -13.48
CA ARG A 87 -0.90 9.47 -12.44
C ARG A 87 -1.98 9.81 -11.41
N ALA A 88 -3.20 10.10 -11.88
CA ALA A 88 -4.34 10.36 -11.00
C ALA A 88 -4.68 9.15 -10.13
N ALA A 89 -4.72 7.94 -10.71
CA ALA A 89 -4.98 6.70 -9.96
C ALA A 89 -3.89 6.44 -8.89
N CYS A 90 -2.63 6.72 -9.17
CA CYS A 90 -1.55 6.63 -8.17
C CYS A 90 -1.74 7.62 -7.02
N ALA A 91 -2.11 8.87 -7.33
CA ALA A 91 -2.40 9.88 -6.32
C ALA A 91 -3.61 9.52 -5.44
N GLU A 92 -4.67 8.98 -6.04
CA GLU A 92 -5.85 8.48 -5.33
C GLU A 92 -5.51 7.32 -4.39
N LEU A 93 -4.67 6.36 -4.83
CA LEU A 93 -4.20 5.27 -3.97
C LEU A 93 -3.43 5.81 -2.76
N ALA A 94 -2.51 6.76 -2.98
CA ALA A 94 -1.75 7.37 -1.89
C ALA A 94 -2.66 8.12 -0.90
N ALA A 95 -3.64 8.87 -1.40
CA ALA A 95 -4.62 9.56 -0.58
C ALA A 95 -5.50 8.60 0.24
N ALA A 96 -5.97 7.51 -0.37
CA ALA A 96 -6.78 6.50 0.30
C ALA A 96 -6.03 5.81 1.44
N ARG A 97 -4.74 5.49 1.25
CA ARG A 97 -3.88 4.91 2.30
C ARG A 97 -3.68 5.89 3.45
N ASN A 98 -3.32 7.14 3.16
CA ASN A 98 -3.13 8.16 4.19
C ASN A 98 -4.42 8.40 5.00
N ALA A 99 -5.59 8.41 4.34
CA ALA A 99 -6.87 8.49 5.03
C ALA A 99 -7.14 7.27 5.92
N SER A 100 -6.78 6.07 5.47
CA SER A 100 -6.88 4.82 6.25
C SER A 100 -6.01 4.86 7.51
N ASP A 101 -4.78 5.36 7.39
CA ASP A 101 -3.79 5.50 8.47
C ASP A 101 -4.24 6.52 9.52
N MET A 102 -4.72 7.69 9.08
CA MET A 102 -5.27 8.72 9.97
C MET A 102 -6.48 8.21 10.74
N GLU A 103 -7.37 7.48 10.09
CA GLU A 103 -8.54 6.87 10.73
C GLU A 103 -8.13 5.77 11.74
N LEU A 104 -7.13 4.96 11.41
CA LEU A 104 -6.58 3.96 12.33
C LEU A 104 -6.03 4.62 13.60
N LEU A 105 -5.21 5.65 13.46
CA LEU A 105 -4.64 6.38 14.60
C LEU A 105 -5.73 6.98 15.48
N ARG A 106 -6.77 7.58 14.87
CA ARG A 106 -7.94 8.12 15.59
C ARG A 106 -8.69 7.04 16.38
N GLN A 107 -8.89 5.86 15.78
CA GLN A 107 -9.59 4.74 16.44
C GLN A 107 -8.79 4.16 17.61
N VAL A 108 -7.47 4.04 17.47
CA VAL A 108 -6.60 3.52 18.52
C VAL A 108 -6.49 4.50 19.68
N ASP A 109 -6.32 5.80 19.38
CA ASP A 109 -6.21 6.84 20.39
C ASP A 109 -7.45 6.93 21.27
N ALA A 110 -8.64 6.85 20.67
CA ALA A 110 -9.91 6.89 21.39
C ALA A 110 -10.16 5.68 22.31
N ARG A 111 -9.44 4.55 22.12
CA ARG A 111 -9.78 3.25 22.74
C ARG A 111 -8.68 2.66 23.61
N SER A 112 -7.44 3.12 23.47
CA SER A 112 -6.27 2.38 23.96
C SER A 112 -5.20 3.26 24.61
N GLY A 113 -5.34 4.59 24.53
CA GLY A 113 -4.41 5.55 25.13
C GLY A 113 -3.11 5.76 24.34
N GLY A 114 -2.32 6.75 24.78
CA GLY A 114 -1.21 7.31 24.00
C GLY A 114 -0.06 6.34 23.67
N GLU A 115 0.22 5.36 24.52
CA GLU A 115 1.31 4.40 24.27
C GLU A 115 1.00 3.47 23.09
N ARG A 116 -0.24 2.99 22.97
CA ARG A 116 -0.65 2.16 21.81
C ARG A 116 -0.71 2.99 20.53
N THR A 117 -1.21 4.23 20.62
CA THR A 117 -1.18 5.17 19.48
C THR A 117 0.24 5.38 18.98
N LYS A 118 1.21 5.51 19.90
CA LYS A 118 2.64 5.64 19.56
C LYS A 118 3.17 4.39 18.85
N GLN A 119 2.92 3.20 19.39
CA GLN A 119 3.36 1.94 18.77
C GLN A 119 2.78 1.72 17.37
N VAL A 120 1.51 2.12 17.17
CA VAL A 120 0.85 2.07 15.86
C VAL A 120 1.49 3.09 14.91
N ARG A 121 1.76 4.32 15.36
CA ARG A 121 2.45 5.34 14.55
C ARG A 121 3.81 4.85 14.07
N GLU A 122 4.63 4.29 14.96
CA GLU A 122 5.94 3.73 14.61
C GLU A 122 5.84 2.60 13.58
N ALA A 123 4.78 1.77 13.66
CA ALA A 123 4.54 0.72 12.67
C ALA A 123 4.14 1.31 11.31
N LEU A 124 3.28 2.34 11.30
CA LEU A 124 2.89 3.03 10.08
C LEU A 124 4.07 3.72 9.41
N GLU A 125 4.98 4.33 10.17
CA GLU A 125 6.23 4.91 9.64
C GLU A 125 7.10 3.88 8.92
N ARG A 126 7.22 2.66 9.47
CA ARG A 126 7.94 1.56 8.81
C ARG A 126 7.25 1.08 7.54
N ILE A 127 5.92 1.02 7.54
CA ILE A 127 5.14 0.66 6.35
C ILE A 127 5.24 1.77 5.28
N ASP A 128 5.24 3.05 5.67
CA ASP A 128 5.30 4.16 4.72
C ASP A 128 6.64 4.23 3.98
N ALA A 129 7.74 3.75 4.57
CA ALA A 129 9.00 3.60 3.83
C ALA A 129 8.86 2.71 2.58
N HIS A 130 8.04 1.66 2.64
CA HIS A 130 7.71 0.84 1.47
C HIS A 130 6.76 1.57 0.50
N ALA A 131 5.78 2.31 1.04
CA ALA A 131 4.86 3.09 0.23
C ALA A 131 5.56 4.26 -0.50
N GLN A 132 6.60 4.86 0.07
CA GLN A 132 7.41 5.87 -0.58
C GLN A 132 8.11 5.32 -1.83
N ARG A 133 8.74 4.15 -1.71
CA ARG A 133 9.34 3.47 -2.86
C ARG A 133 8.32 3.15 -3.95
N MET A 134 7.10 2.78 -3.58
CA MET A 134 6.00 2.57 -4.54
C MET A 134 5.62 3.87 -5.27
N ARG A 135 5.50 4.99 -4.55
CA ARG A 135 5.21 6.31 -5.14
C ARG A 135 6.31 6.74 -6.11
N GLU A 136 7.57 6.54 -5.75
CA GLU A 136 8.72 6.83 -6.62
C GLU A 136 8.70 5.96 -7.88
N ASN A 137 8.47 4.65 -7.74
CA ASN A 137 8.34 3.75 -8.88
C ASN A 137 7.20 4.15 -9.82
N GLN A 138 6.02 4.47 -9.28
CA GLN A 138 4.86 4.90 -10.05
C GLN A 138 5.12 6.20 -10.82
N ARG A 139 5.82 7.17 -10.20
CA ARG A 139 6.22 8.40 -10.88
C ARG A 139 7.15 8.09 -12.06
N THR A 140 8.19 7.31 -11.83
CA THR A 140 9.15 6.91 -12.89
C THR A 140 8.45 6.12 -14.00
N GLN A 141 7.50 5.27 -13.65
CA GLN A 141 6.69 4.52 -14.61
C GLN A 141 5.85 5.45 -15.49
N ALA A 142 5.19 6.46 -14.92
CA ALA A 142 4.44 7.44 -15.71
C ALA A 142 5.35 8.18 -16.70
N ASP A 143 6.55 8.56 -16.26
CA ASP A 143 7.51 9.28 -17.11
C ASP A 143 8.07 8.37 -18.22
N ALA A 144 8.37 7.10 -17.92
CA ALA A 144 8.79 6.11 -18.90
C ALA A 144 7.69 5.82 -19.94
N LEU A 145 6.43 5.70 -19.50
CA LEU A 145 5.28 5.53 -20.40
C LEU A 145 5.08 6.76 -21.29
N TYR A 146 5.24 7.97 -20.75
CA TYR A 146 5.17 9.20 -21.51
C TYR A 146 6.30 9.30 -22.56
N ALA A 147 7.51 8.88 -22.21
CA ALA A 147 8.63 8.81 -23.14
C ALA A 147 8.37 7.82 -24.27
N LEU A 148 7.81 6.64 -23.97
CA LEU A 148 7.41 5.65 -24.97
C LEU A 148 6.34 6.21 -25.93
N VAL A 149 5.32 6.89 -25.40
CA VAL A 149 4.27 7.54 -26.22
C VAL A 149 4.88 8.60 -27.13
N THR A 150 5.76 9.44 -26.58
CA THR A 150 6.45 10.48 -27.35
C THR A 150 7.28 9.86 -28.48
N PHE A 151 8.07 8.83 -28.17
CA PHE A 151 8.92 8.12 -29.11
C PHE A 151 8.15 7.50 -30.28
N LEU A 152 7.02 6.83 -29.98
CA LEU A 152 6.18 6.20 -31.00
C LEU A 152 5.45 7.25 -31.84
N SER A 153 4.90 8.30 -31.20
CA SER A 153 4.16 9.36 -31.90
C SER A 153 5.05 10.19 -32.84
N SER A 154 6.33 10.39 -32.50
CA SER A 154 7.27 11.14 -33.36
C SER A 154 7.71 10.35 -34.60
N ARG A 155 7.28 9.10 -34.74
CA ARG A 155 7.64 8.16 -35.82
C ARG A 155 6.41 7.64 -36.55
N GLU A 156 5.28 8.34 -36.41
CA GLU A 156 4.07 8.08 -37.17
C GLU A 156 4.38 7.99 -38.68
N GLY A 157 3.85 6.96 -39.35
CA GLY A 157 4.12 6.69 -40.76
C GLY A 157 5.48 6.05 -41.09
N ARG A 158 6.40 5.94 -40.12
CA ARG A 158 7.69 5.21 -40.25
C ARG A 158 7.71 3.85 -39.55
N ILE A 159 6.68 3.56 -38.76
CA ILE A 159 6.52 2.31 -38.01
C ILE A 159 5.43 1.48 -38.70
N SER A 160 5.71 0.19 -38.90
CA SER A 160 4.69 -0.81 -39.27
C SER A 160 4.48 -1.78 -38.12
N PHE A 161 3.41 -2.57 -38.13
CA PHE A 161 3.11 -3.53 -37.05
C PHE A 161 2.86 -4.91 -37.63
N ASP A 162 3.40 -5.93 -36.98
CA ASP A 162 3.07 -7.34 -37.22
C ASP A 162 2.51 -7.99 -35.93
N ASN A 163 2.35 -9.31 -35.95
CA ASN A 163 1.83 -10.07 -34.79
C ASN A 163 2.81 -10.11 -33.60
N ARG A 164 4.06 -9.67 -33.77
CA ARG A 164 5.11 -9.66 -32.75
C ARG A 164 5.32 -8.26 -32.17
N GLY A 165 4.93 -7.20 -32.87
CA GLY A 165 4.94 -5.83 -32.36
C GLY A 165 5.29 -4.77 -33.42
N PRO A 166 5.77 -3.59 -32.99
CA PRO A 166 6.24 -2.56 -33.90
C PRO A 166 7.52 -3.01 -34.62
N LEU A 167 7.54 -2.76 -35.92
CA LEU A 167 8.65 -2.95 -36.83
C LEU A 167 9.20 -1.58 -37.23
N PHE A 168 10.50 -1.40 -37.01
CA PHE A 168 11.24 -0.20 -37.36
C PHE A 168 12.15 -0.48 -38.55
N ARG A 169 12.29 0.49 -39.47
CA ARG A 169 13.20 0.41 -40.61
C ARG A 169 14.66 0.72 -40.25
N ASP A 170 14.87 1.38 -39.12
CA ASP A 170 16.16 1.81 -38.61
C ASP A 170 16.48 1.03 -37.32
N ASP A 171 17.66 0.40 -37.28
CA ASP A 171 18.13 -0.38 -36.13
C ASP A 171 18.27 0.49 -34.87
N ALA A 172 18.60 1.78 -35.03
CA ALA A 172 18.69 2.72 -33.91
C ALA A 172 17.30 2.97 -33.27
N ASP A 173 16.27 3.10 -34.10
CA ASP A 173 14.88 3.26 -33.63
C ASP A 173 14.40 1.98 -32.91
N LEU A 174 14.72 0.80 -33.45
CA LEU A 174 14.40 -0.48 -32.80
C LEU A 174 15.11 -0.62 -31.44
N ALA A 175 16.39 -0.28 -31.36
CA ALA A 175 17.16 -0.34 -30.12
C ALA A 175 16.58 0.59 -29.04
N GLU A 176 16.22 1.83 -29.41
CA GLU A 176 15.64 2.79 -28.48
C GLU A 176 14.24 2.37 -28.01
N TYR A 177 13.39 1.87 -28.91
CA TYR A 177 12.09 1.31 -28.54
C TYR A 177 12.25 0.16 -27.52
N ASN A 178 13.17 -0.78 -27.79
CA ASN A 178 13.40 -1.91 -26.91
C ASN A 178 13.88 -1.47 -25.52
N ARG A 179 14.78 -0.47 -25.47
CA ARG A 179 15.26 0.12 -24.22
C ARG A 179 14.10 0.72 -23.41
N LEU A 180 13.29 1.58 -24.02
CA LEU A 180 12.13 2.22 -23.37
C LEU A 180 11.07 1.20 -22.93
N ALA A 181 10.76 0.22 -23.78
CA ALA A 181 9.80 -0.82 -23.46
C ALA A 181 10.29 -1.75 -22.33
N GLN A 182 11.58 -2.08 -22.31
CA GLN A 182 12.19 -2.86 -21.23
C GLN A 182 12.15 -2.10 -19.90
N GLU A 183 12.47 -0.81 -19.91
CA GLU A 183 12.39 0.07 -18.74
C GLU A 183 10.96 0.12 -18.17
N ALA A 184 9.96 0.38 -19.00
CA ALA A 184 8.55 0.42 -18.58
C ALA A 184 8.07 -0.93 -18.00
N ARG A 185 8.46 -2.05 -18.61
CA ARG A 185 8.14 -3.40 -18.10
C ARG A 185 8.82 -3.70 -16.76
N ALA A 186 10.07 -3.29 -16.60
CA ALA A 186 10.81 -3.47 -15.35
C ALA A 186 10.14 -2.70 -14.20
N LEU A 187 9.71 -1.46 -14.45
CA LEU A 187 8.98 -0.63 -13.48
C LEU A 187 7.62 -1.22 -13.11
N ALA A 188 6.88 -1.81 -14.06
CA ALA A 188 5.62 -2.50 -13.77
C ALA A 188 5.83 -3.78 -12.92
N ALA A 189 6.91 -4.51 -13.17
CA ALA A 189 7.26 -5.69 -12.38
C ALA A 189 7.73 -5.32 -10.96
N GLU A 190 8.49 -4.23 -10.81
CA GLU A 190 8.86 -3.67 -9.50
C GLU A 190 7.61 -3.17 -8.75
N GLU A 191 6.66 -2.51 -9.42
CA GLU A 191 5.41 -2.06 -8.80
C GLU A 191 4.66 -3.22 -8.12
N THR A 192 4.53 -4.34 -8.85
CA THR A 192 3.87 -5.54 -8.32
C THR A 192 4.60 -6.05 -7.06
N ARG A 193 5.94 -6.15 -7.11
CA ARG A 193 6.75 -6.57 -5.96
C ARG A 193 6.64 -5.61 -4.78
N LEU A 194 6.59 -4.30 -5.03
CA LEU A 194 6.45 -3.28 -3.99
C LEU A 194 5.06 -3.35 -3.33
N ALA A 195 4.00 -3.51 -4.11
CA ALA A 195 2.64 -3.68 -3.59
C ALA A 195 2.54 -4.91 -2.66
N ASP A 196 3.09 -6.04 -3.09
CA ASP A 196 3.10 -7.27 -2.28
C ASP A 196 3.98 -7.11 -1.02
N GLY A 197 5.09 -6.39 -1.13
CA GLY A 197 5.96 -6.05 0.00
C GLY A 197 5.27 -5.18 1.05
N ILE A 198 4.45 -4.21 0.63
CA ILE A 198 3.64 -3.38 1.53
C ILE A 198 2.58 -4.24 2.23
N GLU A 199 1.89 -5.13 1.52
CA GLU A 199 0.91 -6.04 2.12
C GLU A 199 1.57 -6.94 3.18
N LEU A 200 2.75 -7.49 2.88
CA LEU A 200 3.50 -8.32 3.81
C LEU A 200 3.96 -7.52 5.04
N ALA A 201 4.51 -6.32 4.85
CA ALA A 201 4.94 -5.44 5.94
C ALA A 201 3.74 -5.08 6.85
N THR A 202 2.61 -4.72 6.26
CA THR A 202 1.37 -4.41 6.97
C THR A 202 0.91 -5.60 7.81
N ARG A 203 0.85 -6.80 7.21
CA ARG A 203 0.48 -8.02 7.93
C ARG A 203 1.40 -8.30 9.11
N ASN A 204 2.72 -8.17 8.91
CA ASN A 204 3.71 -8.48 9.95
C ASN A 204 3.64 -7.50 11.11
N GLU A 205 3.59 -6.20 10.82
CA GLU A 205 3.49 -5.16 11.85
C GLU A 205 2.17 -5.24 12.61
N PHE A 206 1.06 -5.44 11.91
CA PHE A 206 -0.24 -5.52 12.58
C PHE A 206 -0.35 -6.80 13.42
N ALA A 207 0.21 -7.92 12.96
CA ALA A 207 0.30 -9.13 13.76
C ALA A 207 1.20 -8.97 14.98
N ARG A 208 2.28 -8.16 14.90
CA ARG A 208 3.14 -7.83 16.05
C ARG A 208 2.39 -7.00 17.09
N LEU A 209 1.62 -6.00 16.64
CA LEU A 209 0.85 -5.11 17.52
C LEU A 209 -0.37 -5.78 18.15
N ALA A 210 -0.95 -6.78 17.49
CA ALA A 210 -2.11 -7.53 17.99
C ALA A 210 -1.73 -8.63 19.01
N ARG A 211 -0.44 -8.82 19.32
CA ARG A 211 -0.01 -9.75 20.37
C ARG A 211 -0.17 -9.11 21.76
N PRO A 212 -0.68 -9.86 22.75
CA PRO A 212 -0.83 -9.39 24.12
C PRO A 212 0.52 -9.05 24.78
#